data_AF-A0A438J079-F1
#
_entry.id   AF-A0A438J079-F1
#
_cell.length_a   1.000
_cell.length_b   1.000
_cell.length_c   1.000
_cell.angle_alpha   90.00
_cell.angle_beta   90.00
_cell.angle_gamma   90.00
#
_symmetry.space_group_name_H-M   'P 1'
#
loop_
_entity.id
_entity.type
_entity.pdbx_description
1 polymer ?
#
loop_
_entity_poly.entity_id
_entity_poly.type
_entity_poly.pdbx_seq_one_letter_code
_entity_poly.pdbx_strand_id
1 'polypeptide(L)'
;MAAGDVYTAYAIDKFRRVEAKASGHNVTIFHRIHQTFEVITILHGFHMDKGRNEQVVKLNEGTCSCNKWQSFGIPCSHVLDVCAHMRIDSWQFVEKYHRMDAYANNYALEFNPIPHESYWSYHDFPILHPNPTSMRDKGRPRSSRIRNEMDFKELRVRV
;
A
#
# COMPACT_ATOMS: atom_id res chain seq x y z
N MET A 1 0.95 1.65 -19.05
CA MET A 1 0.46 0.26 -18.89
C MET A 1 0.59 -0.40 -20.24
N ALA A 2 1.32 -1.51 -20.34
CA ALA A 2 1.38 -2.23 -21.60
C ALA A 2 0.05 -2.95 -21.80
N ALA A 3 -0.46 -2.98 -23.03
CA ALA A 3 -1.65 -3.75 -23.35
C ALA A 3 -1.36 -5.25 -23.12
N GLY A 4 -2.04 -5.88 -22.17
CA GLY A 4 -1.94 -7.32 -21.89
C GLY A 4 -1.47 -7.72 -20.48
N ASP A 5 -1.07 -6.77 -19.62
CA ASP A 5 -0.68 -7.09 -18.24
C ASP A 5 -1.89 -7.56 -17.40
N VAL A 6 -1.73 -8.66 -16.65
CA VAL A 6 -2.80 -9.21 -15.77
C VAL A 6 -2.97 -8.39 -14.49
N TYR A 7 -1.91 -7.76 -14.02
CA TYR A 7 -1.85 -6.99 -12.78
C TYR A 7 -1.54 -5.52 -13.05
N THR A 8 -1.92 -4.65 -12.12
CA THR A 8 -1.60 -3.21 -12.22
C THR A 8 -0.10 -2.95 -12.25
N ALA A 9 0.31 -1.87 -12.91
CA ALA A 9 1.72 -1.44 -12.94
C ALA A 9 2.31 -1.26 -11.52
N TYR A 10 1.51 -0.78 -10.57
CA TYR A 10 1.90 -0.69 -9.16
C TYR A 10 2.23 -2.05 -8.57
N ALA A 11 1.35 -3.03 -8.75
CA ALA A 11 1.57 -4.38 -8.23
C ALA A 11 2.80 -5.03 -8.86
N ILE A 12 2.97 -4.92 -10.18
CA ILE A 12 4.14 -5.45 -10.90
C ILE A 12 5.45 -4.85 -10.38
N ASP A 13 5.51 -3.53 -10.30
CA ASP A 13 6.70 -2.82 -9.83
C ASP A 13 7.03 -3.16 -8.37
N LYS A 14 6.02 -3.18 -7.50
CA LYS A 14 6.20 -3.53 -6.09
C LYS A 14 6.67 -4.97 -5.93
N PHE A 15 6.08 -5.90 -6.68
CA PHE A 15 6.45 -7.30 -6.66
C PHE A 15 7.92 -7.50 -7.03
N ARG A 16 8.40 -6.89 -8.13
CA ARG A 16 9.81 -6.92 -8.54
C ARG A 16 10.77 -6.41 -7.46
N ARG A 17 10.42 -5.32 -6.76
CA ARG A 17 11.22 -4.80 -5.64
C ARG A 17 11.27 -5.75 -4.45
N VAL A 18 10.19 -6.49 -4.22
CA VAL A 18 10.09 -7.44 -3.11
C VAL A 18 10.81 -8.75 -3.45
N GLU A 19 10.74 -9.20 -4.69
CA GLU A 19 11.44 -10.38 -5.22
C GLU A 19 12.95 -10.24 -5.07
N ALA A 20 13.52 -9.09 -5.43
CA ALA A 20 14.93 -8.79 -5.23
C ALA A 20 15.35 -8.88 -3.75
N LYS A 21 14.42 -8.63 -2.81
CA LYS A 21 14.67 -8.73 -1.37
C LYS A 21 14.42 -10.12 -0.81
N ALA A 22 13.65 -10.97 -1.48
CA ALA A 22 13.33 -12.31 -1.00
C ALA A 22 14.55 -13.24 -1.06
N SER A 23 15.43 -13.02 -2.05
CA SER A 23 16.62 -13.84 -2.28
C SER A 23 17.46 -14.02 -1.02
N GLY A 24 17.73 -15.29 -0.69
CA GLY A 24 18.68 -15.70 0.35
C GLY A 24 18.10 -15.83 1.76
N HIS A 25 16.82 -15.54 1.97
CA HIS A 25 16.19 -15.83 3.27
C HIS A 25 16.25 -17.34 3.58
N ASN A 26 16.20 -17.68 4.87
CA ASN A 26 16.17 -19.08 5.29
C ASN A 26 14.75 -19.43 5.74
N VAL A 27 14.17 -20.47 5.13
CA VAL A 27 12.81 -20.96 5.44
C VAL A 27 12.90 -22.27 6.21
N THR A 28 12.23 -22.31 7.35
CA THR A 28 11.99 -23.50 8.16
C THR A 28 10.50 -23.82 8.16
N ILE A 29 10.15 -25.08 7.88
CA ILE A 29 8.75 -25.52 7.92
C ILE A 29 8.40 -25.86 9.37
N PHE A 30 7.56 -25.04 10.00
CA PHE A 30 7.12 -25.28 11.37
C PHE A 30 5.92 -26.24 11.42
N HIS A 31 4.91 -26.03 10.56
CA HIS A 31 3.72 -26.89 10.52
C HIS A 31 3.22 -27.08 9.08
N ARG A 32 3.41 -28.28 8.54
CA ARG A 32 3.11 -28.57 7.12
C ARG A 32 1.62 -28.50 6.78
N ILE A 33 0.74 -29.03 7.62
CA ILE A 33 -0.72 -29.08 7.33
C ILE A 33 -1.34 -27.66 7.35
N HIS A 34 -1.02 -26.86 8.37
CA HIS A 34 -1.45 -25.47 8.49
C HIS A 34 -0.67 -24.48 7.61
N GLN A 35 0.34 -24.95 6.87
CA GLN A 35 1.21 -24.12 6.03
C GLN A 35 1.84 -22.94 6.80
N THR A 36 2.41 -23.26 7.97
CA THR A 36 3.13 -22.32 8.84
C THR A 36 4.63 -22.49 8.66
N PHE A 37 5.30 -21.39 8.38
CA PHE A 37 6.73 -21.31 8.10
C PHE A 37 7.34 -20.23 8.98
N GLU A 38 8.55 -20.48 9.42
CA GLU A 38 9.43 -19.48 9.98
C GLU A 38 10.44 -19.07 8.89
N VAL A 39 10.70 -17.77 8.82
CA VAL A 39 11.57 -17.17 7.82
C VAL A 39 12.56 -16.26 8.54
N ILE A 40 13.84 -16.57 8.40
CA ILE A 40 14.92 -15.76 8.95
C ILE A 40 15.52 -14.94 7.81
N THR A 41 15.41 -13.62 7.93
CA THR A 41 15.97 -12.68 6.94
C THR A 41 17.50 -12.68 6.98
N ILE A 42 18.16 -12.57 5.83
CA ILE A 42 19.62 -12.40 5.78
C ILE A 42 20.07 -11.01 6.19
N LEU A 43 21.33 -10.88 6.59
CA LEU A 43 21.99 -9.58 6.76
C LEU A 43 21.99 -8.83 5.43
N HIS A 44 21.43 -7.63 5.45
CA HIS A 44 21.27 -6.82 4.25
C HIS A 44 22.52 -5.94 4.03
N GLY A 45 23.61 -6.54 3.54
CA GLY A 45 24.84 -5.82 3.18
C GLY A 45 25.57 -5.16 4.36
N PHE A 46 26.02 -3.90 4.18
CA PHE A 46 26.80 -3.13 5.17
C PHE A 46 25.98 -2.59 6.36
N HIS A 47 24.65 -2.75 6.34
CA HIS A 47 23.78 -2.32 7.43
C HIS A 47 23.67 -3.43 8.47
N MET A 48 24.64 -3.47 9.40
CA MET A 48 24.68 -4.47 10.49
C MET A 48 23.48 -4.41 11.43
N ASP A 49 22.71 -3.31 11.40
CA ASP A 49 21.44 -3.13 12.12
C ASP A 49 20.24 -3.78 11.42
N LYS A 50 20.40 -4.30 10.19
CA LYS A 50 19.30 -4.83 9.36
C LYS A 50 19.57 -6.25 8.90
N GLY A 51 18.71 -7.16 9.35
CA GLY A 51 18.71 -8.57 8.99
C GLY A 51 18.56 -9.46 10.21
N ARG A 52 18.54 -10.78 10.02
CA ARG A 52 18.35 -11.80 11.06
C ARG A 52 17.05 -11.64 11.86
N ASN A 53 16.07 -10.96 11.28
CA ASN A 53 14.73 -10.90 11.82
C ASN A 53 14.03 -12.22 11.52
N GLU A 54 13.50 -12.84 12.56
CA GLU A 54 12.61 -13.99 12.48
C GLU A 54 11.20 -13.51 12.17
N GLN A 55 10.55 -14.16 11.22
CA GLN A 55 9.21 -13.80 10.76
C GLN A 55 8.40 -15.07 10.53
N VAL A 56 7.16 -15.08 11.00
CA VAL A 56 6.24 -16.20 10.80
C VAL A 56 5.35 -15.90 9.62
N VAL A 57 5.29 -16.83 8.66
CA VAL A 57 4.40 -16.81 7.51
C VAL A 57 3.39 -17.92 7.66
N LYS A 58 2.10 -17.59 7.55
CA LYS A 58 1.01 -18.56 7.53
C LYS A 58 0.25 -18.39 6.21
N LEU A 59 0.54 -19.25 5.23
CA LEU A 59 -0.02 -19.11 3.89
C LEU A 59 -1.54 -19.28 3.88
N ASN A 60 -2.07 -20.25 4.62
CA ASN A 60 -3.52 -20.52 4.70
C ASN A 60 -4.31 -19.35 5.32
N GLU A 61 -3.71 -18.64 6.28
CA GLU A 61 -4.36 -17.50 6.94
C GLU A 61 -4.16 -16.19 6.14
N GLY A 62 -3.30 -16.19 5.13
CA GLY A 62 -2.98 -14.95 4.40
C GLY A 62 -2.13 -13.97 5.22
N THR A 63 -1.32 -14.45 6.17
CA THR A 63 -0.61 -13.57 7.12
C THR A 63 0.90 -13.74 7.15
N CYS A 64 1.57 -12.63 7.44
CA CYS A 64 2.99 -12.60 7.81
C CYS A 64 3.18 -11.68 9.03
N SER A 65 4.00 -12.08 10.00
CA SER A 65 4.27 -11.29 11.21
C SER A 65 4.86 -9.89 10.92
N CYS A 66 5.40 -9.67 9.72
CA CYS A 66 5.92 -8.37 9.32
C CYS A 66 4.81 -7.36 8.94
N ASN A 67 3.54 -7.80 8.88
CA ASN A 67 2.34 -7.04 8.52
C ASN A 67 2.30 -6.42 7.12
N LYS A 68 3.39 -6.47 6.35
CA LYS A 68 3.46 -5.87 5.01
C LYS A 68 2.49 -6.51 4.02
N TRP A 69 2.30 -7.82 4.09
CA TRP A 69 1.37 -8.50 3.19
C TRP A 69 -0.06 -8.03 3.41
N GLN A 70 -0.48 -7.97 4.67
CA GLN A 70 -1.79 -7.50 5.10
C GLN A 70 -2.02 -6.01 4.78
N SER A 71 -0.99 -5.17 4.97
CA SER A 71 -1.11 -3.73 4.71
C SER A 71 -1.18 -3.38 3.22
N PHE A 72 -0.52 -4.15 2.35
CA PHE A 72 -0.41 -3.80 0.93
C PHE A 72 -1.21 -4.70 0.00
N GLY A 73 -1.71 -5.84 0.48
CA GLY A 73 -2.35 -6.87 -0.35
C GLY A 73 -1.42 -7.49 -1.39
N ILE A 74 -0.10 -7.36 -1.21
CA ILE A 74 0.93 -7.92 -2.08
C ILE A 74 1.89 -8.70 -1.19
N PRO A 75 2.25 -9.95 -1.54
CA PRO A 75 3.19 -10.76 -0.78
C PRO A 75 4.47 -9.99 -0.42
N CYS A 76 4.90 -10.12 0.83
CA CYS A 76 6.18 -9.56 1.27
C CYS A 76 7.34 -10.50 0.91
N SER A 77 8.59 -10.09 1.16
CA SER A 77 9.77 -10.88 0.79
C SER A 77 9.79 -12.25 1.44
N HIS A 78 9.28 -12.36 2.68
CA HIS A 78 9.17 -13.63 3.39
C HIS A 78 8.19 -14.58 2.73
N VAL A 79 7.03 -14.06 2.28
CA VAL A 79 6.01 -14.87 1.61
C VAL A 79 6.53 -15.33 0.25
N LEU A 80 7.23 -14.47 -0.50
CA LEU A 80 7.84 -14.85 -1.77
C LEU A 80 8.88 -15.97 -1.59
N ASP A 81 9.72 -15.89 -0.56
CA ASP A 81 10.73 -16.91 -0.29
C ASP A 81 10.10 -18.26 0.12
N VAL A 82 9.05 -18.22 0.96
CA VAL A 82 8.24 -19.41 1.28
C VAL A 82 7.58 -20.00 0.02
N CYS A 83 7.03 -19.17 -0.86
CA CYS A 83 6.45 -19.61 -2.12
C CYS A 83 7.49 -20.29 -3.01
N ALA A 84 8.70 -19.72 -3.11
CA ALA A 84 9.80 -20.31 -3.85
C ALA A 84 10.23 -21.66 -3.25
N HIS A 85 10.33 -21.74 -1.92
CA HIS A 85 10.64 -22.97 -1.19
C HIS A 85 9.61 -24.08 -1.45
N MET A 86 8.33 -23.72 -1.45
CA MET A 86 7.22 -24.65 -1.68
C MET A 86 6.88 -24.88 -3.16
N ARG A 87 7.55 -24.17 -4.09
CA ARG A 87 7.26 -24.17 -5.54
C ARG A 87 5.81 -23.79 -5.87
N ILE A 88 5.28 -22.81 -5.15
CA ILE A 88 3.94 -22.26 -5.33
C ILE A 88 4.05 -20.95 -6.10
N ASP A 89 3.13 -20.72 -7.03
CA ASP A 89 3.05 -19.43 -7.72
C ASP A 89 2.67 -18.32 -6.73
N SER A 90 3.56 -17.37 -6.49
CA SER A 90 3.37 -16.30 -5.52
C SER A 90 2.36 -15.25 -5.99
N TRP A 91 2.06 -15.16 -7.29
CA TRP A 91 1.07 -14.21 -7.81
C TRP A 91 -0.36 -14.52 -7.36
N GLN A 92 -0.67 -15.77 -6.99
CA GLN A 92 -1.97 -16.15 -6.45
C GLN A 92 -2.29 -15.50 -5.10
N PHE A 93 -1.27 -15.04 -4.37
CA PHE A 93 -1.39 -14.39 -3.07
C PHE A 93 -1.48 -12.86 -3.17
N VAL A 94 -1.50 -12.30 -4.39
CA VAL A 94 -1.80 -10.90 -4.64
C VAL A 94 -3.30 -10.68 -4.59
N GLU A 95 -3.73 -9.68 -3.82
CA GLU A 95 -5.14 -9.35 -3.66
C GLU A 95 -5.82 -8.99 -4.98
N LYS A 96 -7.10 -9.39 -5.11
CA LYS A 96 -7.86 -9.29 -6.36
C LYS A 96 -7.98 -7.86 -6.88
N TYR A 97 -8.03 -6.86 -6.00
CA TYR A 97 -8.16 -5.45 -6.39
C TYR A 97 -6.91 -4.90 -7.11
N HIS A 98 -5.79 -5.64 -7.10
CA HIS A 98 -4.60 -5.30 -7.90
C HIS A 98 -4.61 -5.90 -9.32
N ARG A 99 -5.64 -6.69 -9.67
CA ARG A 99 -5.77 -7.28 -11.01
C ARG A 99 -6.44 -6.30 -11.98
N MET A 100 -6.05 -6.38 -13.24
CA MET A 100 -6.57 -5.48 -14.29
C MET A 100 -8.04 -5.75 -14.63
N ASP A 101 -8.51 -6.99 -14.49
CA ASP A 101 -9.93 -7.33 -14.65
C ASP A 101 -10.79 -6.70 -13.53
N ALA A 102 -10.31 -6.73 -12.28
CA ALA A 102 -10.97 -6.03 -11.17
C ALA A 102 -10.99 -4.50 -11.37
N TYR A 103 -9.89 -3.93 -11.88
CA TYR A 103 -9.84 -2.53 -12.26
C TYR A 103 -10.88 -2.21 -13.34
N ALA A 104 -10.90 -2.96 -14.45
CA ALA A 104 -11.85 -2.76 -15.53
C ALA A 104 -13.31 -2.90 -15.05
N ASN A 105 -13.59 -3.91 -14.22
CA ASN A 105 -14.93 -4.14 -13.68
C ASN A 105 -15.42 -3.00 -12.78
N ASN A 106 -14.54 -2.37 -12.00
CA ASN A 106 -14.91 -1.20 -11.19
C ASN A 106 -15.37 0.00 -12.04
N TYR A 107 -14.89 0.12 -13.27
CA TYR A 107 -15.28 1.18 -14.21
C TYR A 107 -16.19 0.68 -15.34
N ALA A 108 -16.65 -0.57 -15.28
CA ALA A 108 -17.54 -1.14 -16.30
C ALA A 108 -18.98 -0.61 -16.16
N LEU A 109 -19.33 -0.11 -14.97
CA LEU A 109 -20.65 0.48 -14.74
C LEU A 109 -20.80 1.78 -15.53
N GLU A 110 -21.90 1.86 -16.26
CA GLU A 110 -22.29 3.08 -16.96
C GLU A 110 -22.79 4.11 -15.96
N PHE A 111 -22.36 5.36 -16.15
CA PHE A 111 -22.97 6.48 -15.45
C PHE A 111 -24.37 6.69 -16.05
N ASN A 112 -25.40 6.45 -15.24
CA ASN A 112 -26.74 6.85 -15.62
C ASN A 112 -26.82 8.38 -15.72
N PRO A 113 -27.54 8.93 -16.72
CA PRO A 113 -27.78 10.35 -16.78
C PRO A 113 -28.48 10.80 -15.49
N ILE A 114 -28.01 11.91 -14.93
CA ILE A 114 -28.67 12.52 -13.78
C ILE A 114 -30.08 12.96 -14.25
N PRO A 115 -31.16 12.45 -13.64
CA PRO A 115 -32.51 12.84 -14.02
C PRO A 115 -32.73 14.33 -13.74
N HIS A 116 -33.75 14.94 -14.34
CA HIS A 116 -34.12 16.32 -14.02
C HIS A 116 -34.37 16.51 -12.51
N GLU A 117 -34.01 17.67 -11.97
CA GLU A 117 -34.07 17.99 -10.54
C GLU A 117 -35.44 17.73 -9.90
N SER A 118 -36.52 17.90 -10.67
CA SER A 118 -37.90 17.65 -10.23
C SER A 118 -38.19 16.18 -9.86
N TYR A 119 -37.36 15.25 -10.33
CA TYR A 119 -37.50 13.81 -10.05
C TYR A 119 -36.62 13.35 -8.89
N TRP A 120 -35.80 14.23 -8.31
CA TRP A 120 -34.92 13.87 -7.21
C TRP A 120 -35.72 13.62 -5.95
N SER A 121 -35.47 12.50 -5.27
CA SER A 121 -36.05 12.23 -3.96
C SER A 121 -35.52 13.24 -2.94
N TYR A 122 -36.38 13.69 -2.03
CA TYR A 122 -35.97 14.53 -0.90
C TYR A 122 -34.93 13.77 -0.06
N HIS A 123 -33.81 14.41 0.24
CA HIS A 123 -32.75 13.81 1.03
C HIS A 123 -33.15 13.77 2.51
N ASP A 124 -32.98 12.62 3.17
CA ASP A 124 -33.20 12.46 4.63
C ASP A 124 -31.92 12.66 5.44
N PHE A 125 -30.90 13.27 4.82
CA PHE A 125 -29.63 13.59 5.47
C PHE A 125 -29.64 15.04 5.93
N PRO A 126 -29.05 15.36 7.09
CA PRO A 126 -28.94 16.74 7.54
C PRO A 126 -28.12 17.54 6.54
N ILE A 127 -28.70 18.63 6.02
CA ILE A 127 -27.97 19.59 5.21
C ILE A 127 -27.00 20.32 6.14
N LEU A 128 -25.72 19.96 6.06
CA LEU A 128 -24.65 20.63 6.78
C LEU A 128 -24.36 21.96 6.10
N HIS A 129 -25.03 23.02 6.54
CA HIS A 129 -24.59 24.37 6.21
C HIS A 129 -23.34 24.69 7.05
N PRO A 130 -22.22 25.08 6.43
CA PRO A 130 -21.11 25.63 7.19
C PRO A 130 -21.64 26.82 7.99
N ASN A 131 -21.39 26.85 9.31
CA ASN A 131 -21.80 27.99 10.11
C ASN A 131 -21.11 29.25 9.53
N PRO A 132 -21.85 30.28 9.09
CA PRO A 132 -21.28 31.47 8.46
C PRO A 132 -20.22 32.16 9.32
N THR A 133 -20.35 32.09 10.65
CA THR A 133 -19.38 32.68 11.59
C THR A 133 -18.13 31.82 11.79
N SER A 134 -18.16 30.57 11.35
CA SER A 134 -17.02 29.65 11.31
C SER A 134 -16.34 29.60 9.93
N MET A 135 -16.92 30.27 8.93
CA MET A 135 -16.33 30.34 7.60
C MET A 135 -15.05 31.15 7.67
N ARG A 136 -13.97 30.53 7.21
CA ARG A 136 -12.65 31.13 7.20
C ARG A 136 -12.56 32.12 6.04
N ASP A 137 -12.05 33.32 6.30
CA ASP A 137 -11.85 34.32 5.25
C ASP A 137 -10.99 33.77 4.10
N LYS A 138 -11.23 34.30 2.90
CA LYS A 138 -10.51 33.93 1.69
C LYS A 138 -9.01 34.18 1.89
N GLY A 139 -8.22 33.11 1.90
CA GLY A 139 -6.76 33.21 1.93
C GLY A 139 -6.06 32.08 2.71
N ARG A 140 -4.74 32.00 2.50
CA ARG A 140 -3.89 31.06 3.23
C ARG A 140 -3.96 31.36 4.73
N PRO A 141 -4.07 30.34 5.60
CA PRO A 141 -3.90 30.57 7.03
C PRO A 141 -2.61 31.26 7.37
N ARG A 142 -2.73 32.29 8.22
CA ARG A 142 -1.57 32.88 8.85
C ARG A 142 -0.87 31.76 9.61
N SER A 143 0.37 31.51 9.24
CA SER A 143 1.19 30.51 9.91
C SER A 143 1.29 30.85 11.39
N SER A 144 0.87 29.95 12.27
CA SER A 144 1.11 30.02 13.72
C SER A 144 2.53 29.61 14.09
N ARG A 145 3.32 29.15 13.11
CA ARG A 145 4.72 28.75 13.31
C ARG A 145 5.55 29.94 13.78
N ILE A 146 6.09 29.84 14.98
CA ILE A 146 7.12 30.74 15.51
C ILE A 146 8.38 30.53 14.67
N ARG A 147 8.93 31.61 14.12
CA ARG A 147 10.20 31.54 13.38
C ARG A 147 11.33 31.25 14.35
N ASN A 148 12.21 30.34 13.99
CA ASN A 148 13.42 30.04 14.75
C ASN A 148 14.67 30.39 13.92
N GLU A 149 15.85 30.12 14.48
CA GLU A 149 17.10 30.53 13.87
C GLU A 149 17.37 29.90 12.49
N MET A 150 16.75 28.75 12.20
CA MET A 150 16.84 28.11 10.89
C MET A 150 16.05 28.83 9.79
N ASP A 151 15.19 29.79 10.14
CA ASP A 151 14.41 30.59 9.20
C ASP A 151 15.07 31.90 8.79
N PHE A 152 16.17 32.30 9.43
CA PHE A 152 16.93 33.45 8.99
C PHE A 152 17.60 33.12 7.67
N LYS A 153 17.16 33.76 6.59
CA LYS A 153 17.93 33.81 5.35
C LYS A 153 18.94 34.93 5.49
N GLU A 154 20.23 34.62 5.37
CA GLU A 154 21.26 35.65 5.24
C GLU A 154 20.89 36.60 4.11
N LEU A 155 21.03 37.91 4.38
CA LEU A 155 20.83 38.94 3.38
C LEU A 155 21.88 38.71 2.29
N ARG A 156 21.43 38.31 1.10
CA ARG A 156 22.30 38.24 -0.06
C ARG A 156 22.80 39.65 -0.36
N VAL A 157 24.06 39.91 -0.07
CA VAL A 157 24.77 41.10 -0.55
C VAL A 157 24.72 41.03 -2.07
N ARG A 158 24.05 42.00 -2.69
CA ARG A 158 24.14 42.19 -4.14
C ARG A 158 25.52 42.78 -4.41
N VAL A 159 26.40 41.97 -4.98
CA VAL A 159 27.65 42.42 -5.62
C VAL A 159 27.31 42.93 -7.01
#